data_AF-A0A925RIL6-F1
#
_entry.id   AF-A0A925RIL6-F1
#
_cell.length_a   1.000
_cell.length_b   1.000
_cell.length_c   1.000
_cell.angle_alpha   90.00
_cell.angle_beta   90.00
_cell.angle_gamma   90.00
#
_symmetry.space_group_name_H-M   'P 1'
#
loop_
_entity.id
_entity.type
_entity.pdbx_description
1 polymer ?
#
loop_
_entity_poly.entity_id
_entity_poly.type
_entity_poly.pdbx_seq_one_letter_code
_entity_poly.pdbx_strand_id
1 'polypeptide(L)'
;MTTRKPGGKDALGTKENLLAPYYDEMVEVAKALAPKFTPLGLHFRPEILLATAMQEAANKDPLNARSFDNGLGIMQITPYKGKLDPGVAQAIGWDNSKSIEHNVQHAKWRDAKANLTAGAQTMLAKARAIKNGVSKTWDQMDEPHRWRAVLFGYNAGEGSAISALRAGGPNATMISSFTYKGKRVSHDYTAEIKAKMDYVDGHDPFGGGGGGDSEVEAKPDKADTKPDTQSDEAPDKQAPDKLPAAHGIKKSVGRGGANRSGDVRAVQTRLEDRGVESGQIDGLIGPQTIHAIEAFQHDFLPNPDGLISPDQITEKHLFGESKKITAKRPPNDKDPGKHEPVADSKDKADAKDESHEVKADAKDDKEAKHPTYAAISKNFSATIPGSQISWHQALYLPSWGRHAKPSDVTNTSMDVVLANIEKQAAALQKVSDHFGKAIVVHCWLRPPAYNKQIGGASNSAHLRGMATDFHMVGITAEQVRKELKAHPKLYPGTGENNVSWVHIDLEHHAWFNP
;
A
#
# COMPACT_ATOMS: atom_id res chain seq x y z
N MET A 1 1.13 28.97 -14.72
CA MET A 1 2.45 28.84 -15.38
C MET A 1 3.22 27.78 -14.61
N THR A 2 3.33 26.55 -15.13
CA THR A 2 4.05 25.47 -14.47
C THR A 2 5.54 25.62 -14.77
N THR A 3 6.31 26.05 -13.77
CA THR A 3 7.77 26.09 -13.78
C THR A 3 8.30 24.67 -13.79
N ARG A 4 8.40 24.08 -14.98
CA ARG A 4 9.08 22.80 -15.17
C ARG A 4 10.58 23.05 -15.02
N LYS A 5 11.12 22.90 -13.80
CA LYS A 5 12.57 22.86 -13.59
C LYS A 5 13.13 21.55 -14.14
N PRO A 6 14.37 21.52 -14.64
CA PRO A 6 14.91 20.34 -15.32
C PRO A 6 15.37 19.29 -14.32
N GLY A 7 14.46 18.74 -13.51
CA GLY A 7 14.71 17.50 -12.78
C GLY A 7 14.95 16.38 -13.78
N GLY A 8 16.05 15.64 -13.64
CA GLY A 8 16.51 14.60 -14.58
C GLY A 8 15.44 13.54 -14.92
N LYS A 9 15.68 12.77 -15.98
CA LYS A 9 14.76 11.71 -16.45
C LYS A 9 14.76 10.44 -15.56
N ASP A 10 15.47 10.46 -14.44
CA ASP A 10 15.58 9.34 -13.50
C ASP A 10 14.51 9.39 -12.40
N ALA A 11 14.53 8.41 -11.51
CA ALA A 11 13.54 8.28 -10.44
C ALA A 11 13.58 9.47 -9.44
N LEU A 12 14.77 10.01 -9.16
CA LEU A 12 14.96 11.18 -8.31
C LEU A 12 14.35 12.42 -8.97
N GLY A 13 14.69 12.70 -10.22
CA GLY A 13 14.13 13.85 -10.95
C GLY A 13 12.61 13.75 -11.14
N THR A 14 12.04 12.54 -11.27
CA THR A 14 10.58 12.36 -11.34
C THR A 14 9.89 12.69 -10.01
N LYS A 15 10.43 12.22 -8.88
CA LYS A 15 9.92 12.52 -7.53
C LYS A 15 10.08 14.00 -7.19
N GLU A 16 11.19 14.60 -7.58
CA GLU A 16 11.45 16.02 -7.40
C GLU A 16 10.45 16.88 -8.17
N ASN A 17 10.21 16.58 -9.45
CA ASN A 17 9.22 17.28 -10.26
C ASN A 17 7.80 17.21 -9.69
N LEU A 18 7.45 16.10 -9.02
CA LEU A 18 6.18 15.96 -8.31
C LEU A 18 6.08 16.89 -7.09
N LEU A 19 7.21 17.20 -6.46
CA LEU A 19 7.30 18.00 -5.24
C LEU A 19 7.62 19.48 -5.48
N ALA A 20 8.08 19.82 -6.69
CA ALA A 20 8.38 21.19 -7.10
C ALA A 20 7.26 22.21 -6.82
N PRO A 21 5.95 21.87 -6.92
CA PRO A 21 4.89 22.79 -6.55
C PRO A 21 4.87 23.22 -5.07
N TYR A 22 5.62 22.54 -4.19
CA TYR A 22 5.63 22.79 -2.74
C TYR A 22 6.93 23.43 -2.24
N TYR A 23 7.79 23.92 -3.14
CA TYR A 23 9.10 24.46 -2.77
C TYR A 23 9.01 25.74 -1.93
N ASP A 24 8.07 26.62 -2.25
CA ASP A 24 7.88 27.86 -1.49
C ASP A 24 7.50 27.52 -0.03
N GLU A 25 6.61 26.54 0.17
CA GLU A 25 6.27 26.04 1.50
C GLU A 25 7.48 25.41 2.20
N MET A 26 8.34 24.65 1.49
CA MET A 26 9.56 24.10 2.07
C MET A 26 10.52 25.20 2.55
N VAL A 27 10.71 26.25 1.75
CA VAL A 27 11.55 27.42 2.09
C VAL A 27 10.98 28.15 3.31
N GLU A 28 9.67 28.41 3.33
CA GLU A 28 9.02 29.07 4.45
C GLU A 28 9.11 28.26 5.75
N VAL A 29 8.85 26.95 5.69
CA VAL A 29 8.92 26.06 6.86
C VAL A 29 10.35 25.95 7.38
N ALA A 30 11.33 25.79 6.49
CA ALA A 30 12.74 25.72 6.86
C ALA A 30 13.17 27.02 7.57
N LYS A 31 12.87 28.18 6.97
CA LYS A 31 13.17 29.50 7.56
C LYS A 31 12.54 29.67 8.94
N ALA A 32 11.29 29.24 9.12
CA ALA A 32 10.57 29.38 10.38
C ALA A 32 11.12 28.48 11.51
N LEU A 33 11.59 27.28 11.17
CA LEU A 33 12.02 26.29 12.17
C LEU A 33 13.53 26.19 12.36
N ALA A 34 14.36 26.69 11.44
CA ALA A 34 15.82 26.65 11.53
C ALA A 34 16.40 27.14 12.88
N PRO A 35 15.88 28.22 13.50
CA PRO A 35 16.36 28.65 14.82
C PRO A 35 16.17 27.61 15.93
N LYS A 36 15.21 26.68 15.79
CA LYS A 36 14.98 25.60 16.77
C LYS A 36 15.96 24.43 16.61
N PHE A 37 16.51 24.25 15.41
CA PHE A 37 17.52 23.24 15.11
C PHE A 37 18.94 23.71 15.45
N THR A 38 19.19 25.02 15.37
CA THR A 38 20.51 25.62 15.62
C THR A 38 21.14 25.20 16.97
N PRO A 39 20.43 25.19 18.12
CA PRO A 39 20.99 24.73 19.41
C PRO A 39 21.32 23.23 19.48
N LEU A 40 20.84 22.46 18.50
CA LEU A 40 21.18 21.04 18.34
C LEU A 40 22.41 20.87 17.45
N GLY A 41 22.96 21.96 16.90
CA GLY A 41 24.05 21.96 15.95
C GLY A 41 23.64 21.33 14.62
N LEU A 42 22.44 21.70 14.16
CA LEU A 42 21.81 21.25 12.92
C LEU A 42 21.39 22.50 12.12
N HIS A 43 21.91 22.67 10.92
CA HIS A 43 21.49 23.66 9.94
C HIS A 43 20.31 23.11 9.15
N PHE A 44 19.10 23.46 9.58
CA PHE A 44 17.88 23.03 8.92
C PHE A 44 17.55 23.95 7.74
N ARG A 45 17.47 23.36 6.56
CA ARG A 45 17.36 24.03 5.26
C ARG A 45 16.31 23.30 4.39
N PRO A 46 15.67 23.96 3.39
CA PRO A 46 14.57 23.37 2.62
C PRO A 46 14.95 22.08 1.89
N GLU A 47 16.23 21.88 1.59
CA GLU A 47 16.83 20.68 1.02
C GLU A 47 16.60 19.45 1.88
N ILE A 48 16.60 19.61 3.21
CA ILE A 48 16.29 18.52 4.15
C ILE A 48 14.83 18.08 4.00
N LEU A 49 13.91 19.03 3.87
CA LEU A 49 12.48 18.74 3.65
C LEU A 49 12.26 18.05 2.31
N LEU A 50 12.91 18.54 1.25
CA LEU A 50 12.82 17.93 -0.07
C LEU A 50 13.33 16.50 -0.07
N ALA A 51 14.53 16.25 0.47
CA ALA A 51 15.10 14.91 0.53
C ALA A 51 14.22 13.91 1.30
N THR A 52 13.61 14.36 2.39
CA THR A 52 12.65 13.53 3.14
C THR A 52 11.35 13.31 2.36
N ALA A 53 10.74 14.35 1.81
CA ALA A 53 9.53 14.20 0.99
C ALA A 53 9.75 13.31 -0.25
N MET A 54 10.95 13.38 -0.86
CA MET A 54 11.34 12.50 -1.97
C MET A 54 11.36 11.02 -1.56
N GLN A 55 11.60 10.71 -0.29
CA GLN A 55 11.41 9.35 0.23
C GLN A 55 9.94 9.06 0.51
N GLU A 56 9.30 9.90 1.32
CA GLU A 56 8.04 9.58 1.97
C GLU A 56 6.81 9.74 1.06
N ALA A 57 6.78 10.79 0.23
CA ALA A 57 5.57 11.19 -0.47
C ALA A 57 5.07 10.11 -1.44
N ALA A 58 3.76 9.94 -1.58
CA ALA A 58 3.23 9.05 -2.61
C ALA A 58 3.57 9.55 -4.02
N ASN A 59 3.84 8.63 -4.95
CA ASN A 59 4.31 8.94 -6.32
C ASN A 59 3.27 9.63 -7.25
N LYS A 60 2.04 9.86 -6.79
CA LYS A 60 0.96 10.42 -7.62
C LYS A 60 0.16 11.49 -6.89
N ASP A 61 -0.16 11.24 -5.63
CA ASP A 61 -0.93 12.16 -4.80
C ASP A 61 -0.22 12.36 -3.45
N PRO A 62 0.85 13.16 -3.44
CA PRO A 62 1.70 13.30 -2.28
C PRO A 62 0.94 13.94 -1.10
N LEU A 63 -0.10 14.74 -1.37
CA LEU A 63 -0.78 15.52 -0.34
C LEU A 63 -1.96 14.77 0.30
N ASN A 64 -2.68 13.93 -0.45
CA ASN A 64 -3.86 13.23 0.06
C ASN A 64 -3.61 11.75 0.40
N ALA A 65 -2.39 11.25 0.19
CA ALA A 65 -2.05 9.88 0.52
C ALA A 65 -2.13 9.63 2.04
N ARG A 66 -2.83 8.55 2.40
CA ARG A 66 -2.79 7.90 3.71
C ARG A 66 -2.25 6.49 3.52
N SER A 67 -1.09 6.17 4.09
CA SER A 67 -0.52 4.82 4.05
C SER A 67 -1.23 3.88 5.02
N PHE A 68 -0.92 2.58 4.91
CA PHE A 68 -1.50 1.52 5.73
C PHE A 68 -1.26 1.71 7.24
N ASP A 69 -0.12 2.27 7.62
CA ASP A 69 0.23 2.59 9.01
C ASP A 69 -0.31 3.95 9.47
N ASN A 70 -1.12 4.63 8.65
CA ASN A 70 -1.63 5.99 8.85
C ASN A 70 -0.58 7.09 8.69
N GLY A 71 0.42 6.90 7.83
CA GLY A 71 1.27 7.99 7.36
C GLY A 71 0.46 8.96 6.49
N LEU A 72 0.45 10.23 6.88
CA LEU A 72 -0.40 11.25 6.29
C LEU A 72 0.39 12.25 5.43
N GLY A 73 -0.02 12.43 4.18
CA GLY A 73 0.43 13.49 3.29
C GLY A 73 1.90 13.42 2.89
N ILE A 74 2.47 14.57 2.50
CA ILE A 74 3.77 14.67 1.82
C ILE A 74 4.89 14.04 2.65
N MET A 75 4.82 14.22 3.97
CA MET A 75 5.84 13.77 4.92
C MET A 75 5.49 12.45 5.61
N GLN A 76 4.38 11.81 5.23
CA GLN A 76 3.87 10.57 5.84
C GLN A 76 3.84 10.64 7.38
N ILE A 77 3.17 11.65 7.93
CA ILE A 77 3.09 11.85 9.38
C ILE A 77 2.26 10.73 10.01
N THR A 78 2.92 9.85 10.75
CA THR A 78 2.30 8.64 11.33
C THR A 78 2.04 8.80 12.83
N PRO A 79 0.77 8.73 13.30
CA PRO A 79 0.45 8.72 14.73
C PRO A 79 0.77 7.35 15.36
N TYR A 80 1.56 7.34 16.43
CA TYR A 80 1.82 6.11 17.20
C TYR A 80 0.77 5.95 18.28
N LYS A 81 0.06 4.80 18.29
CA LYS A 81 -1.08 4.55 19.20
C LYS A 81 -2.11 5.69 19.19
N GLY A 82 -2.33 6.27 18.00
CA GLY A 82 -3.28 7.38 17.79
C GLY A 82 -2.81 8.76 18.24
N LYS A 83 -1.54 8.91 18.66
CA LYS A 83 -1.00 10.17 19.19
C LYS A 83 0.18 10.67 18.37
N LEU A 84 0.30 11.99 18.31
CA LEU A 84 1.44 12.72 17.75
C LEU A 84 2.16 13.49 18.85
N ASP A 85 3.46 13.74 18.65
CA ASP A 85 4.22 14.68 19.50
C ASP A 85 3.51 16.05 19.52
N PRO A 86 3.47 16.79 20.65
CA PRO A 86 2.72 18.04 20.75
C PRO A 86 3.03 19.06 19.64
N GLY A 87 4.30 19.19 19.22
CA GLY A 87 4.68 20.12 18.16
C GLY A 87 4.19 19.67 16.78
N VAL A 88 4.14 18.36 16.55
CA VAL A 88 3.61 17.74 15.32
C VAL A 88 2.09 17.84 15.29
N ALA A 89 1.44 17.54 16.43
CA ALA A 89 0.00 17.63 16.59
C ALA A 89 -0.50 19.05 16.34
N GLN A 90 0.16 20.05 16.95
CA GLN A 90 -0.16 21.46 16.76
C GLN A 90 -0.03 21.89 15.28
N ALA A 91 1.00 21.41 14.57
CA ALA A 91 1.26 21.82 13.18
C ALA A 91 0.10 21.50 12.23
N ILE A 92 -0.59 20.38 12.44
CA ILE A 92 -1.75 19.97 11.62
C ILE A 92 -3.09 20.13 12.35
N GLY A 93 -3.13 20.63 13.58
CA GLY A 93 -4.36 20.71 14.36
C GLY A 93 -4.93 19.34 14.75
N TRP A 94 -4.05 18.38 15.05
CA TRP A 94 -4.40 17.05 15.57
C TRP A 94 -4.70 17.13 17.06
N ASP A 95 -5.82 16.55 17.48
CA ASP A 95 -6.21 16.43 18.88
C ASP A 95 -5.93 15.01 19.38
N ASN A 96 -4.91 14.85 20.24
CA ASN A 96 -4.50 13.57 20.81
C ASN A 96 -5.55 12.93 21.75
N SER A 97 -6.63 13.64 22.09
CA SER A 97 -7.78 13.07 22.82
C SER A 97 -8.82 12.43 21.90
N LYS A 98 -8.72 12.66 20.58
CA LYS A 98 -9.67 12.18 19.57
C LYS A 98 -9.11 10.97 18.83
N SER A 99 -10.02 10.22 18.19
CA SER A 99 -9.64 9.09 17.35
C SER A 99 -8.83 9.54 16.13
N ILE A 100 -8.11 8.59 15.54
CA ILE A 100 -7.37 8.81 14.29
C ILE A 100 -8.33 9.30 13.21
N GLU A 101 -9.50 8.68 13.07
CA GLU A 101 -10.49 8.96 12.03
C GLU A 101 -11.06 10.38 12.18
N HIS A 102 -11.36 10.80 13.41
CA HIS A 102 -11.76 12.17 13.69
C HIS A 102 -10.68 13.15 13.23
N ASN A 103 -9.43 12.93 13.61
CA ASN A 103 -8.35 13.81 13.20
C ASN A 103 -8.07 13.75 11.69
N VAL A 104 -8.20 12.58 11.05
CA VAL A 104 -8.05 12.45 9.59
C VAL A 104 -9.08 13.28 8.82
N GLN A 105 -10.26 13.50 9.40
CA GLN A 105 -11.31 14.34 8.80
C GLN A 105 -11.14 15.83 9.10
N HIS A 106 -10.61 16.19 10.27
CA HIS A 106 -10.64 17.59 10.77
C HIS A 106 -9.26 18.26 10.81
N ALA A 107 -8.18 17.50 10.87
CA ALA A 107 -6.82 18.01 10.89
C ALA A 107 -6.37 18.42 9.48
N LYS A 108 -5.46 19.38 9.42
CA LYS A 108 -4.87 19.98 8.21
C LYS A 108 -3.73 19.16 7.63
N TRP A 109 -3.76 17.83 7.76
CA TRP A 109 -2.67 16.99 7.25
C TRP A 109 -2.58 16.97 5.71
N ARG A 110 -3.63 17.40 5.02
CA ARG A 110 -3.68 17.64 3.56
C ARG A 110 -3.28 19.07 3.17
N ASP A 111 -2.92 19.93 4.11
CA ASP A 111 -2.34 21.25 3.79
C ASP A 111 -0.82 21.09 3.68
N ALA A 112 -0.24 21.51 2.55
CA ALA A 112 1.16 21.22 2.24
C ALA A 112 2.09 21.84 3.29
N LYS A 113 1.90 23.12 3.62
CA LYS A 113 2.69 23.83 4.63
C LYS A 113 2.53 23.23 6.02
N ALA A 114 1.32 22.89 6.44
CA ALA A 114 1.05 22.25 7.72
C ALA A 114 1.71 20.86 7.82
N ASN A 115 1.61 20.05 6.76
CA ASN A 115 2.22 18.72 6.72
C ASN A 115 3.75 18.78 6.71
N LEU A 116 4.34 19.67 5.91
CA LEU A 116 5.77 19.95 5.91
C LEU A 116 6.25 20.45 7.29
N THR A 117 5.47 21.31 7.93
CA THR A 117 5.74 21.77 9.31
C THR A 117 5.70 20.60 10.30
N ALA A 118 4.72 19.70 10.18
CA ALA A 118 4.63 18.49 11.02
C ALA A 118 5.83 17.56 10.80
N GLY A 119 6.31 17.41 9.56
CA GLY A 119 7.52 16.65 9.24
C GLY A 119 8.76 17.25 9.88
N ALA A 120 8.96 18.56 9.73
CA ALA A 120 10.04 19.29 10.39
C ALA A 120 9.97 19.18 11.93
N GLN A 121 8.79 19.30 12.53
CA GLN A 121 8.61 19.13 13.97
C GLN A 121 8.92 17.70 14.42
N THR A 122 8.61 16.70 13.58
CA THR A 122 8.98 15.31 13.85
C THR A 122 10.49 15.17 13.88
N MET A 123 11.21 15.70 12.89
CA MET A 123 12.69 15.72 12.89
C MET A 123 13.25 16.42 14.13
N LEU A 124 12.67 17.56 14.53
CA LEU A 124 13.09 18.29 15.72
C LEU A 124 12.89 17.46 17.00
N ALA A 125 11.76 16.77 17.13
CA ALA A 125 11.48 15.87 18.24
C ALA A 125 12.47 14.70 18.28
N LYS A 126 12.75 14.07 17.13
CA LYS A 126 13.77 13.00 17.02
C LYS A 126 15.16 13.51 17.40
N ALA A 127 15.56 14.68 16.90
CA ALA A 127 16.87 15.28 17.21
C ALA A 127 17.05 15.53 18.71
N ARG A 128 16.02 16.07 19.37
CA ARG A 128 16.02 16.27 20.83
C ARG A 128 16.10 14.94 21.59
N ALA A 129 15.29 13.95 21.21
CA ALA A 129 15.27 12.64 21.85
C ALA A 129 16.63 11.94 21.71
N ILE A 130 17.23 11.97 20.53
CA ILE A 130 18.54 11.37 20.25
C ILE A 130 19.64 12.10 21.04
N LYS A 131 19.71 13.44 20.97
CA LYS A 131 20.67 14.24 21.74
C LYS A 131 20.57 13.93 23.24
N ASN A 132 19.36 13.84 23.78
CA ASN A 132 19.16 13.50 25.19
C ASN A 132 19.59 12.06 25.52
N GLY A 133 19.32 11.12 24.62
CA GLY A 133 19.64 9.70 24.80
C GLY A 133 21.13 9.36 24.71
N VAL A 134 21.92 10.18 23.99
CA VAL A 134 23.36 9.99 23.75
C VAL A 134 24.16 11.31 23.75
N SER A 135 23.93 12.19 24.73
CA SER A 135 24.50 13.57 24.74
C SER A 135 26.00 13.64 24.50
N LYS A 136 26.80 12.83 25.20
CA LYS A 136 28.27 12.78 25.01
C LYS A 136 28.66 12.42 23.58
N THR A 137 28.00 11.42 23.00
CA THR A 137 28.23 11.00 21.61
C THR A 137 27.76 12.08 20.64
N TRP A 138 26.63 12.73 20.93
CA TRP A 138 26.08 13.82 20.11
C TRP A 138 27.01 15.00 19.98
N ASP A 139 27.65 15.40 21.08
CA ASP A 139 28.57 16.54 21.10
C ASP A 139 29.86 16.24 20.31
N GLN A 140 30.20 14.95 20.13
CA GLN A 140 31.34 14.51 19.31
C GLN A 140 31.01 14.39 17.81
N MET A 141 29.72 14.34 17.45
CA MET A 141 29.31 14.25 16.04
C MET A 141 29.45 15.60 15.35
N ASP A 142 29.92 15.58 14.10
CA ASP A 142 29.72 16.69 13.18
C ASP A 142 28.24 16.79 12.75
N GLU A 143 27.90 17.87 12.04
CA GLU A 143 26.54 18.09 11.59
C GLU A 143 26.01 16.97 10.65
N PRO A 144 26.72 16.52 9.60
CA PRO A 144 26.27 15.43 8.75
C PRO A 144 25.91 14.15 9.52
N HIS A 145 26.72 13.78 10.52
CA HIS A 145 26.46 12.61 11.36
C HIS A 145 25.21 12.79 12.23
N ARG A 146 24.94 14.01 12.72
CA ARG A 146 23.69 14.32 13.42
C ARG A 146 22.48 14.23 12.50
N TRP A 147 22.55 14.79 11.29
CA TRP A 147 21.46 14.69 10.30
C TRP A 147 21.16 13.24 9.92
N ARG A 148 22.21 12.44 9.72
CA ARG A 148 22.07 10.99 9.48
C ARG A 148 21.31 10.30 10.60
N ALA A 149 21.64 10.59 11.86
CA ALA A 149 20.93 10.02 13.01
C ALA A 149 19.46 10.48 13.08
N VAL A 150 19.18 11.75 12.80
CA VAL A 150 17.83 12.32 12.81
C VAL A 150 16.95 11.70 11.72
N LEU A 151 17.44 11.62 10.49
CA LEU A 151 16.71 11.04 9.36
C LEU A 151 16.54 9.52 9.51
N PHE A 152 17.53 8.82 10.07
CA PHE A 152 17.34 7.42 10.47
C PHE A 152 16.27 7.29 11.55
N GLY A 153 16.27 8.17 12.55
CA GLY A 153 15.25 8.20 13.61
C GLY A 153 13.85 8.58 13.10
N TYR A 154 13.76 9.32 12.01
CA TYR A 154 12.50 9.61 11.32
C TYR A 154 11.86 8.32 10.77
N ASN A 155 12.66 7.48 10.11
CA ASN A 155 12.19 6.26 9.45
C ASN A 155 12.10 5.02 10.36
N ALA A 156 13.10 4.83 11.22
CA ALA A 156 13.26 3.63 12.04
C ALA A 156 13.01 3.87 13.55
N GLY A 157 12.66 5.10 13.93
CA GLY A 157 12.46 5.52 15.31
C GLY A 157 13.76 5.93 16.03
N GLU A 158 13.64 6.89 16.94
CA GLU A 158 14.74 7.45 17.74
C GLU A 158 15.43 6.39 18.62
N GLY A 159 14.69 5.39 19.11
CA GLY A 159 15.25 4.31 19.93
C GLY A 159 16.28 3.48 19.16
N SER A 160 16.02 3.24 17.87
CA SER A 160 16.95 2.56 16.97
C SER A 160 18.22 3.39 16.76
N ALA A 161 18.07 4.70 16.53
CA ALA A 161 19.20 5.62 16.37
C ALA A 161 20.06 5.72 17.63
N ILE A 162 19.43 5.86 18.79
CA ILE A 162 20.09 5.88 20.11
C ILE A 162 20.87 4.58 20.34
N SER A 163 20.26 3.44 20.04
CA SER A 163 20.90 2.13 20.23
C SER A 163 22.12 1.97 19.32
N ALA A 164 22.01 2.39 18.05
CA ALA A 164 23.13 2.38 17.10
C ALA A 164 24.29 3.27 17.58
N LEU A 165 24.00 4.49 18.03
CA LEU A 165 25.02 5.44 18.52
C LEU A 165 25.68 4.99 19.84
N ARG A 166 24.93 4.32 20.72
CA ARG A 166 25.52 3.72 21.94
C ARG A 166 26.49 2.60 21.61
N ALA A 167 26.20 1.81 20.58
CA ALA A 167 27.03 0.69 20.17
C ALA A 167 28.25 1.13 19.33
N GLY A 168 28.06 2.08 18.40
CA GLY A 168 29.06 2.44 17.39
C GLY A 168 29.71 3.82 17.57
N GLY A 169 29.34 4.58 18.59
CA GLY A 169 29.87 5.93 18.82
C GLY A 169 29.42 6.95 17.77
N PRO A 170 30.13 8.09 17.63
CA PRO A 170 29.68 9.22 16.79
C PRO A 170 29.63 8.86 15.30
N ASN A 171 30.41 7.87 14.86
CA ASN A 171 30.49 7.45 13.47
C ASN A 171 29.62 6.22 13.14
N ALA A 172 28.78 5.76 14.07
CA ALA A 172 27.97 4.54 13.93
C ALA A 172 27.19 4.48 12.61
N THR A 173 27.26 3.34 11.92
CA THR A 173 26.46 3.12 10.71
C THR A 173 24.98 2.98 11.08
N MET A 174 24.12 3.64 10.31
CA MET A 174 22.67 3.62 10.54
C MET A 174 22.04 2.46 9.76
N ILE A 175 22.36 1.25 10.20
CA ILE A 175 21.87 0.04 9.58
C ILE A 175 20.65 -0.45 10.35
N SER A 176 19.50 -0.48 9.68
CA SER A 176 18.36 -1.25 10.18
C SER A 176 18.52 -2.67 9.67
N SER A 177 18.73 -3.61 10.59
CA SER A 177 18.74 -5.03 10.27
C SER A 177 17.53 -5.71 10.89
N PHE A 178 16.77 -6.44 10.07
CA PHE A 178 15.73 -7.32 10.57
C PHE A 178 15.85 -8.68 9.91
N THR A 179 15.51 -9.71 10.67
CA THR A 179 15.55 -11.08 10.17
C THR A 179 14.27 -11.36 9.42
N TYR A 180 14.38 -11.58 8.12
CA TYR A 180 13.28 -11.93 7.25
C TYR A 180 13.52 -13.31 6.66
N LYS A 181 12.69 -14.29 7.02
CA LYS A 181 12.82 -15.70 6.60
C LYS A 181 14.18 -16.31 6.95
N GLY A 182 14.66 -16.11 8.18
CA GLY A 182 15.94 -16.63 8.66
C GLY A 182 17.19 -15.99 8.05
N LYS A 183 17.02 -15.03 7.12
CA LYS A 183 18.11 -14.23 6.55
C LYS A 183 18.07 -12.84 7.13
N ARG A 184 19.21 -12.35 7.57
CA ARG A 184 19.37 -10.98 8.05
C ARG A 184 19.32 -10.05 6.84
N VAL A 185 18.25 -9.28 6.73
CA VAL A 185 18.13 -8.19 5.75
C VAL A 185 18.60 -6.93 6.44
N SER A 186 19.57 -6.25 5.86
CA SER A 186 20.14 -5.02 6.41
C SER A 186 19.96 -3.91 5.38
N HIS A 187 19.35 -2.81 5.81
CA HIS A 187 19.22 -1.59 5.03
C HIS A 187 20.14 -0.54 5.64
N ASP A 188 21.10 -0.06 4.86
CA ASP A 188 22.02 0.98 5.30
C ASP A 188 21.49 2.36 4.92
N TYR A 189 20.89 3.04 5.90
CA TYR A 189 20.39 4.39 5.71
C TYR A 189 21.52 5.41 5.55
N THR A 190 22.77 5.06 5.88
CA THR A 190 23.93 5.95 5.75
C THR A 190 24.17 6.35 4.31
N ALA A 191 24.24 5.37 3.40
CA ALA A 191 24.52 5.61 1.98
C ALA A 191 23.35 6.30 1.27
N GLU A 192 22.12 5.90 1.59
CA GLU A 192 20.91 6.47 0.98
C GLU A 192 20.70 7.93 1.39
N ILE A 193 20.83 8.24 2.69
CA ILE A 193 20.71 9.62 3.18
C ILE A 193 21.84 10.46 2.59
N LYS A 194 23.07 9.95 2.57
CA LYS A 194 24.21 10.65 1.98
C LYS A 194 23.95 10.96 0.49
N ALA A 195 23.50 10.00 -0.30
CA ALA A 195 23.22 10.20 -1.71
C ALA A 195 22.14 11.27 -1.95
N LYS A 196 21.12 11.33 -1.10
CA LYS A 196 20.08 12.37 -1.18
C LYS A 196 20.59 13.75 -0.76
N MET A 197 21.37 13.83 0.30
CA MET A 197 21.98 15.10 0.72
C MET A 197 22.95 15.60 -0.35
N ASP A 198 23.82 14.73 -0.88
CA ASP A 198 24.75 15.05 -1.97
C ASP A 198 23.98 15.51 -3.23
N TYR A 199 22.87 14.85 -3.58
CA TYR A 199 22.03 15.23 -4.72
C TYR A 199 21.47 16.64 -4.55
N VAL A 200 20.90 16.95 -3.39
CA VAL A 200 20.29 18.26 -3.18
C VAL A 200 21.36 19.37 -3.04
N ASP A 201 22.47 19.10 -2.36
CA ASP A 201 23.59 20.05 -2.25
C ASP A 201 24.22 20.35 -3.64
N GLY A 202 24.22 19.38 -4.54
CA GLY A 202 24.70 19.54 -5.92
C GLY A 202 23.67 20.06 -6.94
N HIS A 203 22.38 20.14 -6.58
CA HIS A 203 21.28 20.44 -7.51
C HIS A 203 20.38 21.61 -7.07
N ASP A 204 20.85 22.52 -6.18
CA ASP A 204 20.05 23.58 -5.53
C ASP A 204 18.74 23.95 -6.27
N PRO A 205 17.63 23.27 -5.94
CA PRO A 205 16.38 23.43 -6.67
C PRO A 205 15.58 24.63 -6.17
N PHE A 206 16.07 25.29 -5.11
CA PHE A 206 15.49 26.49 -4.48
C PHE A 206 16.16 27.77 -4.98
N GLY A 207 17.33 27.68 -5.61
CA GLY A 207 17.92 28.74 -6.42
C GLY A 207 16.94 29.23 -7.48
N GLY A 208 16.55 30.50 -7.41
CA GLY A 208 15.54 31.12 -8.25
C GLY A 208 15.88 31.05 -9.75
N GLY A 209 14.84 31.00 -10.59
CA GLY A 209 15.00 31.28 -12.02
C GLY A 209 15.46 32.72 -12.22
N GLY A 210 16.77 32.92 -12.30
CA GLY A 210 17.45 34.18 -12.57
C GLY A 210 18.87 33.83 -12.97
N GLY A 211 19.29 34.29 -14.15
CA GLY A 211 20.64 34.02 -14.65
C GLY A 211 21.74 34.63 -13.77
N GLY A 212 22.90 33.98 -13.85
CA GLY A 212 24.22 34.47 -13.41
C GLY A 212 24.54 34.21 -11.94
N ASP A 213 25.69 33.69 -11.53
CA ASP A 213 26.90 33.27 -12.24
C ASP A 213 27.55 32.20 -11.35
N SER A 214 27.83 31.01 -11.87
CA SER A 214 28.90 30.18 -11.30
C SER A 214 30.15 30.52 -12.08
N GLU A 215 31.07 31.24 -11.43
CA GLU A 215 32.45 31.40 -11.86
C GLU A 215 33.04 30.02 -12.18
N VAL A 216 33.11 29.70 -13.46
CA VAL A 216 34.05 28.70 -13.97
C VAL A 216 34.87 29.43 -15.01
N GLU A 217 36.12 29.72 -14.64
CA GLU A 217 37.13 30.27 -15.53
C GLU A 217 37.21 29.45 -16.82
N ALA A 218 36.96 30.10 -17.95
CA ALA A 218 37.44 29.64 -19.25
C ALA A 218 37.90 30.85 -20.07
N LYS A 219 39.17 30.82 -20.48
CA LYS A 219 39.81 31.78 -21.38
C LYS A 219 39.28 31.64 -22.83
N PRO A 220 39.39 32.71 -23.66
CA PRO A 220 38.47 32.98 -24.76
C PRO A 220 39.00 32.63 -26.16
N ASP A 221 38.14 32.94 -27.15
CA ASP A 221 38.32 33.07 -28.61
C ASP A 221 37.69 31.90 -29.42
N LYS A 222 36.84 32.10 -30.44
CA LYS A 222 36.44 33.28 -31.24
C LYS A 222 35.11 32.97 -31.98
N ALA A 223 34.27 34.00 -32.05
CA ALA A 223 33.55 34.51 -33.23
C ALA A 223 33.11 33.56 -34.36
N ASP A 224 31.80 33.49 -34.66
CA ASP A 224 31.19 34.28 -35.75
C ASP A 224 29.73 33.86 -36.08
N THR A 225 28.91 34.88 -36.32
CA THR A 225 27.69 34.94 -37.17
C THR A 225 26.43 34.11 -36.86
N LYS A 226 25.39 34.83 -36.42
CA LYS A 226 23.98 34.76 -36.94
C LYS A 226 23.86 35.78 -38.10
N PRO A 227 22.80 35.87 -38.94
CA PRO A 227 21.36 35.71 -38.63
C PRO A 227 20.60 34.87 -39.70
N ASP A 228 19.35 34.43 -39.51
CA ASP A 228 18.11 35.19 -39.77
C ASP A 228 16.88 34.33 -39.37
N THR A 229 15.92 34.85 -38.60
CA THR A 229 14.53 35.27 -39.00
C THR A 229 13.77 34.21 -39.81
N GLN A 230 12.55 33.76 -39.46
CA GLN A 230 11.28 34.47 -39.25
C GLN A 230 10.24 33.45 -38.71
N SER A 231 9.56 33.72 -37.60
CA SER A 231 8.16 34.22 -37.49
C SER A 231 7.06 33.18 -37.74
N ASP A 232 6.29 32.98 -36.66
CA ASP A 232 4.82 32.89 -36.60
C ASP A 232 4.08 31.81 -37.39
N GLU A 233 3.43 30.89 -36.64
CA GLU A 233 1.96 30.79 -36.60
C GLU A 233 1.51 29.70 -35.60
N ALA A 234 0.67 30.10 -34.65
CA ALA A 234 -0.42 29.28 -34.12
C ALA A 234 -1.72 29.98 -34.60
N PRO A 235 -2.91 29.33 -34.66
CA PRO A 235 -3.29 28.10 -33.96
C PRO A 235 -4.17 27.13 -34.79
N ASP A 236 -4.22 25.84 -34.43
CA ASP A 236 -5.49 25.12 -34.58
C ASP A 236 -5.66 23.97 -33.57
N LYS A 237 -6.91 23.84 -33.11
CA LYS A 237 -7.42 22.82 -32.21
C LYS A 237 -7.69 21.54 -33.02
N GLN A 238 -7.03 20.43 -32.68
CA GLN A 238 -7.51 19.11 -33.08
C GLN A 238 -7.55 18.13 -31.90
N ALA A 239 -8.62 17.34 -31.92
CA ALA A 239 -9.00 16.29 -30.98
C ALA A 239 -8.00 15.11 -30.98
N PRO A 240 -8.11 14.14 -30.06
CA PRO A 240 -7.00 13.26 -29.70
C PRO A 240 -6.73 12.21 -30.77
N ASP A 241 -5.50 12.19 -31.29
CA ASP A 241 -5.04 11.15 -32.21
C ASP A 241 -4.98 9.78 -31.52
N LYS A 242 -5.74 8.84 -32.08
CA LYS A 242 -5.60 7.39 -31.87
C LYS A 242 -4.22 6.93 -32.38
N LEU A 243 -3.32 6.57 -31.48
CA LEU A 243 -2.14 5.75 -31.81
C LEU A 243 -2.56 4.27 -32.01
N PRO A 244 -2.03 3.55 -33.02
CA PRO A 244 -2.50 2.22 -33.39
C PRO A 244 -1.99 1.11 -32.44
N ALA A 245 -2.92 0.28 -31.98
CA ALA A 245 -2.75 -0.86 -31.09
C ALA A 245 -2.16 -2.10 -31.79
N ALA A 246 -0.87 -2.05 -32.17
CA ALA A 246 -0.21 -3.16 -32.90
C ALA A 246 0.97 -3.82 -32.15
N HIS A 247 1.34 -3.37 -30.96
CA HIS A 247 2.39 -4.01 -30.16
C HIS A 247 1.76 -4.45 -28.84
N GLY A 248 1.90 -5.73 -28.49
CA GLY A 248 1.39 -6.31 -27.25
C GLY A 248 1.90 -5.63 -25.97
N ILE A 249 1.73 -6.29 -24.84
CA ILE A 249 2.10 -5.77 -23.53
C ILE A 249 3.57 -6.03 -23.19
N LYS A 250 4.26 -5.03 -22.64
CA LYS A 250 5.67 -5.16 -22.21
C LYS A 250 5.81 -5.81 -20.84
N LYS A 251 4.80 -5.69 -19.97
CA LYS A 251 4.69 -6.30 -18.64
C LYS A 251 3.25 -6.75 -18.37
N SER A 252 3.06 -7.62 -17.38
CA SER A 252 1.76 -8.22 -17.11
C SER A 252 0.69 -7.19 -16.68
N VAL A 253 -0.56 -7.43 -17.10
CA VAL A 253 -1.72 -6.55 -16.91
C VAL A 253 -2.89 -7.37 -16.38
N GLY A 254 -3.58 -6.90 -15.34
CA GLY A 254 -4.67 -7.62 -14.71
C GLY A 254 -4.41 -7.93 -13.24
N ARG A 255 -5.13 -8.92 -12.72
CA ARG A 255 -5.10 -9.34 -11.32
C ARG A 255 -3.67 -9.69 -10.87
N GLY A 256 -3.08 -8.84 -10.03
CA GLY A 256 -1.71 -9.02 -9.53
C GLY A 256 -0.59 -8.75 -10.54
N GLY A 257 -0.89 -8.14 -11.69
CA GLY A 257 0.08 -7.78 -12.72
C GLY A 257 0.96 -6.57 -12.38
N ALA A 258 2.00 -6.31 -13.17
CA ALA A 258 2.83 -5.12 -13.08
C ALA A 258 2.09 -3.82 -13.43
N ASN A 259 1.02 -3.93 -14.24
CA ASN A 259 0.02 -2.90 -14.48
C ASN A 259 0.62 -1.54 -14.90
N ARG A 260 1.62 -1.56 -15.79
CA ARG A 260 2.14 -0.33 -16.42
C ARG A 260 1.03 0.33 -17.21
N SER A 261 0.85 1.63 -17.05
CA SER A 261 -0.27 2.35 -17.66
C SER A 261 -0.35 2.23 -19.18
N GLY A 262 0.79 2.16 -19.87
CA GLY A 262 0.84 1.90 -21.32
C GLY A 262 0.31 0.51 -21.69
N ASP A 263 0.68 -0.52 -20.94
CA ASP A 263 0.25 -1.90 -21.17
C ASP A 263 -1.23 -2.08 -20.80
N VAL A 264 -1.67 -1.47 -19.69
CA VAL A 264 -3.08 -1.47 -19.26
C VAL A 264 -3.97 -0.79 -20.29
N ARG A 265 -3.54 0.37 -20.81
CA ARG A 265 -4.29 1.10 -21.84
C ARG A 265 -4.37 0.29 -23.14
N ALA A 266 -3.28 -0.40 -23.51
CA ALA A 266 -3.27 -1.29 -24.66
C ALA A 266 -4.26 -2.44 -24.49
N VAL A 267 -4.34 -3.05 -23.31
CA VAL A 267 -5.29 -4.13 -22.99
C VAL A 267 -6.74 -3.62 -22.99
N GLN A 268 -7.03 -2.50 -22.32
CA GLN A 268 -8.38 -1.90 -22.31
C GLN A 268 -8.85 -1.58 -23.73
N THR A 269 -7.99 -0.89 -24.51
CA THR A 269 -8.27 -0.59 -25.93
C THR A 269 -8.56 -1.87 -26.70
N ARG A 270 -7.78 -2.92 -26.45
CA ARG A 270 -7.92 -4.15 -27.22
C ARG A 270 -9.13 -4.97 -26.83
N LEU A 271 -9.51 -5.00 -25.55
CA LEU A 271 -10.75 -5.62 -25.09
C LEU A 271 -11.97 -4.94 -25.73
N GLU A 272 -11.99 -3.60 -25.80
CA GLU A 272 -13.04 -2.86 -26.49
C GLU A 272 -13.12 -3.19 -27.99
N ASP A 273 -11.96 -3.25 -28.69
CA ASP A 273 -11.91 -3.65 -30.10
C ASP A 273 -12.48 -5.07 -30.33
N ARG A 274 -12.31 -5.96 -29.34
CA ARG A 274 -12.86 -7.32 -29.34
C ARG A 274 -14.35 -7.39 -29.01
N GLY A 275 -14.96 -6.29 -28.58
CA GLY A 275 -16.34 -6.23 -28.14
C GLY A 275 -16.55 -6.65 -26.68
N VAL A 276 -15.50 -6.55 -25.85
CA VAL A 276 -15.56 -6.81 -24.41
C VAL A 276 -15.37 -5.50 -23.65
N GLU A 277 -16.43 -5.02 -23.00
CA GLU A 277 -16.41 -3.75 -22.27
C GLU A 277 -15.50 -3.84 -21.03
N SER A 278 -14.43 -3.05 -21.02
CA SER A 278 -13.40 -3.01 -19.98
C SER A 278 -13.47 -1.78 -19.07
N GLY A 279 -14.45 -0.90 -19.32
CA GLY A 279 -14.59 0.40 -18.66
C GLY A 279 -13.89 1.51 -19.43
N GLN A 280 -13.42 2.55 -18.74
CA GLN A 280 -12.68 3.64 -19.39
C GLN A 280 -11.28 3.19 -19.84
N ILE A 281 -10.87 3.60 -21.05
CA ILE A 281 -9.49 3.39 -21.56
C ILE A 281 -8.57 4.46 -20.92
N ASP A 282 -8.25 4.29 -19.65
CA ASP A 282 -7.54 5.26 -18.80
C ASP A 282 -6.12 4.82 -18.42
N GLY A 283 -5.74 3.57 -18.72
CA GLY A 283 -4.46 2.97 -18.35
C GLY A 283 -4.37 2.59 -16.87
N LEU A 284 -5.50 2.47 -16.16
CA LEU A 284 -5.58 2.05 -14.77
C LEU A 284 -6.26 0.69 -14.66
N ILE A 285 -5.65 -0.23 -13.90
CA ILE A 285 -6.27 -1.54 -13.68
C ILE A 285 -7.33 -1.42 -12.58
N GLY A 286 -8.56 -1.86 -12.87
CA GLY A 286 -9.68 -1.82 -11.93
C GLY A 286 -10.64 -3.00 -12.13
N PRO A 287 -11.68 -3.14 -11.28
CA PRO A 287 -12.57 -4.30 -11.30
C PRO A 287 -13.26 -4.54 -12.64
N GLN A 288 -13.68 -3.48 -13.34
CA GLN A 288 -14.29 -3.59 -14.67
C GLN A 288 -13.29 -4.14 -15.69
N THR A 289 -12.06 -3.62 -15.72
CA THR A 289 -11.01 -4.12 -16.62
C THR A 289 -10.60 -5.56 -16.27
N ILE A 290 -10.54 -5.92 -14.98
CA ILE A 290 -10.22 -7.30 -14.56
C ILE A 290 -11.34 -8.28 -14.96
N HIS A 291 -12.60 -7.94 -14.73
CA HIS A 291 -13.74 -8.77 -15.17
C HIS A 291 -13.81 -8.89 -16.69
N ALA A 292 -13.44 -7.84 -17.43
CA ALA A 292 -13.33 -7.90 -18.89
C ALA A 292 -12.22 -8.86 -19.35
N ILE A 293 -11.08 -8.88 -18.67
CA ILE A 293 -10.01 -9.85 -18.93
C ILE A 293 -10.49 -11.28 -18.62
N GLU A 294 -11.20 -11.49 -17.52
CA GLU A 294 -11.76 -12.81 -17.15
C GLU A 294 -12.82 -13.28 -18.16
N ALA A 295 -13.73 -12.38 -18.55
CA ALA A 295 -14.74 -12.67 -19.57
C ALA A 295 -14.10 -13.00 -20.92
N PHE A 296 -13.05 -12.27 -21.29
CA PHE A 296 -12.27 -12.54 -22.49
C PHE A 296 -11.61 -13.93 -22.47
N GLN A 297 -11.04 -14.31 -21.34
CA GLN A 297 -10.35 -15.59 -21.15
C GLN A 297 -11.28 -16.81 -21.14
N HIS A 298 -12.55 -16.62 -20.75
CA HIS A 298 -13.53 -17.69 -20.54
C HIS A 298 -13.72 -18.62 -21.76
N ASP A 299 -13.53 -18.11 -22.98
CA ASP A 299 -13.78 -18.90 -24.20
C ASP A 299 -12.63 -19.86 -24.57
N PHE A 300 -11.44 -19.68 -24.01
CA PHE A 300 -10.25 -20.45 -24.40
C PHE A 300 -9.35 -20.88 -23.24
N LEU A 301 -9.55 -20.37 -22.03
CA LEU A 301 -8.89 -20.87 -20.82
C LEU A 301 -9.86 -21.74 -20.01
N PRO A 302 -9.42 -22.91 -19.52
CA PRO A 302 -10.24 -23.74 -18.64
C PRO A 302 -10.55 -23.04 -17.30
N ASN A 303 -9.70 -22.09 -16.88
CA ASN A 303 -9.91 -21.26 -15.70
C ASN A 303 -9.46 -19.82 -16.00
N PRO A 304 -10.39 -18.86 -16.19
CA PRO A 304 -10.07 -17.44 -16.27
C PRO A 304 -9.44 -16.93 -14.98
N ASP A 305 -8.30 -16.27 -15.07
CA ASP A 305 -7.50 -15.80 -13.92
C ASP A 305 -7.46 -14.26 -13.81
N GLY A 306 -7.95 -13.55 -14.83
CA GLY A 306 -7.98 -12.10 -14.88
C GLY A 306 -6.61 -11.46 -15.07
N LEU A 307 -5.60 -12.22 -15.52
CA LEU A 307 -4.22 -11.77 -15.72
C LEU A 307 -3.73 -12.05 -17.16
N ILE A 308 -3.22 -11.01 -17.82
CA ILE A 308 -2.55 -11.10 -19.11
C ILE A 308 -1.05 -10.98 -18.88
N SER A 309 -0.28 -12.00 -19.29
CA SER A 309 1.18 -12.01 -19.22
C SER A 309 1.81 -11.93 -20.61
N PRO A 310 2.97 -11.24 -20.77
CA PRO A 310 3.66 -11.17 -22.05
C PRO A 310 4.02 -12.55 -22.61
N ASP A 311 3.90 -12.69 -23.92
CA ASP A 311 4.14 -13.86 -24.76
C ASP A 311 3.24 -15.09 -24.47
N GLN A 312 2.18 -14.91 -23.67
CA GLN A 312 1.29 -15.99 -23.22
C GLN A 312 -0.05 -16.03 -23.99
N ILE A 313 -0.80 -17.11 -23.74
CA ILE A 313 -2.04 -17.47 -24.46
C ILE A 313 -3.04 -16.31 -24.51
N THR A 314 -3.32 -15.65 -23.38
CA THR A 314 -4.29 -14.52 -23.34
C THR A 314 -3.81 -13.32 -24.17
N GLU A 315 -2.52 -12.98 -24.16
CA GLU A 315 -2.01 -11.88 -24.97
C GLU A 315 -2.05 -12.23 -26.46
N LYS A 316 -1.62 -13.43 -26.84
CA LYS A 316 -1.69 -13.92 -28.23
C LYS A 316 -3.13 -13.92 -28.72
N HIS A 317 -4.04 -14.42 -27.91
CA HIS A 317 -5.45 -14.38 -28.23
C HIS A 317 -6.00 -12.99 -28.26
N LEU A 318 -5.54 -12.00 -27.49
CA LEU A 318 -6.07 -10.62 -27.43
C LEU A 318 -5.49 -9.68 -28.49
N PHE A 319 -4.23 -9.84 -28.86
CA PHE A 319 -3.54 -8.97 -29.82
C PHE A 319 -3.33 -9.63 -31.19
N GLY A 320 -3.28 -10.96 -31.28
CA GLY A 320 -3.01 -11.70 -32.53
C GLY A 320 -4.24 -12.00 -33.40
N GLU A 321 -5.45 -11.83 -32.87
CA GLU A 321 -6.70 -12.08 -33.61
C GLU A 321 -7.52 -10.79 -33.76
N SER A 322 -8.43 -10.76 -34.73
CA SER A 322 -9.26 -9.60 -35.07
C SER A 322 -10.77 -9.87 -35.09
N LYS A 323 -11.20 -11.12 -34.84
CA LYS A 323 -12.63 -11.45 -34.73
C LYS A 323 -13.21 -10.87 -33.44
N LYS A 324 -14.38 -10.24 -33.54
CA LYS A 324 -15.18 -9.86 -32.37
C LYS A 324 -15.75 -11.12 -31.71
N ILE A 325 -15.80 -11.10 -30.38
CA ILE A 325 -16.34 -12.18 -29.56
C ILE A 325 -17.65 -11.72 -28.94
N THR A 326 -18.65 -12.59 -28.98
CA THR A 326 -19.93 -12.35 -28.32
C THR A 326 -19.82 -12.77 -26.85
N ALA A 327 -19.39 -11.86 -25.98
CA ALA A 327 -19.30 -12.13 -24.55
C ALA A 327 -20.71 -12.40 -23.98
N LYS A 328 -20.92 -13.57 -23.36
CA LYS A 328 -22.14 -13.84 -22.59
C LYS A 328 -22.06 -13.08 -21.26
N ARG A 329 -22.94 -12.11 -21.07
CA ARG A 329 -23.13 -11.42 -19.78
C ARG A 329 -23.63 -12.44 -18.74
N PRO A 330 -23.08 -12.50 -17.51
CA PRO A 330 -23.72 -13.24 -16.43
C PRO A 330 -25.10 -12.61 -16.13
N PRO A 331 -26.14 -13.40 -15.78
CA PRO A 331 -27.51 -12.89 -15.63
C PRO A 331 -27.61 -11.78 -14.57
N ASN A 332 -28.28 -10.72 -15.00
CA ASN A 332 -28.53 -9.43 -14.35
C ASN A 332 -29.31 -9.54 -13.02
N ASP A 333 -29.17 -8.58 -12.11
CA ASP A 333 -30.30 -8.21 -11.25
C ASP A 333 -30.43 -6.69 -11.08
N LYS A 334 -31.69 -6.28 -10.97
CA LYS A 334 -32.24 -4.98 -11.38
C LYS A 334 -32.12 -3.88 -10.32
N ASP A 335 -32.14 -2.65 -10.81
CA ASP A 335 -32.38 -1.38 -10.10
C ASP A 335 -33.54 -1.45 -9.08
N PRO A 336 -33.35 -1.02 -7.81
CA PRO A 336 -34.46 -0.77 -6.92
C PRO A 336 -34.53 0.70 -6.47
N GLY A 337 -35.39 1.45 -7.13
CA GLY A 337 -36.02 2.64 -6.55
C GLY A 337 -37.10 2.26 -5.54
N LYS A 338 -37.18 3.08 -4.47
CA LYS A 338 -38.26 3.23 -3.47
C LYS A 338 -38.52 2.04 -2.53
N HIS A 339 -38.33 2.27 -1.22
CA HIS A 339 -39.39 2.16 -0.22
C HIS A 339 -38.99 2.83 1.11
N GLU A 340 -39.94 3.59 1.65
CA GLU A 340 -39.97 4.26 2.95
C GLU A 340 -40.46 3.30 4.07
N PRO A 341 -40.49 3.71 5.37
CA PRO A 341 -39.93 2.96 6.49
C PRO A 341 -40.93 2.07 7.25
N VAL A 342 -40.41 1.14 8.04
CA VAL A 342 -41.18 0.47 9.10
C VAL A 342 -40.46 0.57 10.44
N ALA A 343 -41.28 0.84 11.46
CA ALA A 343 -40.97 1.30 12.79
C ALA A 343 -40.55 0.19 13.77
N ASP A 344 -39.64 0.59 14.66
CA ASP A 344 -39.68 0.52 16.13
C ASP A 344 -40.31 -0.71 16.81
N SER A 345 -39.49 -1.45 17.55
CA SER A 345 -39.87 -1.94 18.88
C SER A 345 -38.63 -2.09 19.78
N LYS A 346 -38.71 -1.37 20.90
CA LYS A 346 -37.82 -1.40 22.07
C LYS A 346 -38.07 -2.67 22.87
N ASP A 347 -37.03 -3.20 23.51
CA ASP A 347 -37.06 -3.38 24.96
C ASP A 347 -35.67 -3.52 25.60
N LYS A 348 -35.64 -3.09 26.86
CA LYS A 348 -34.52 -2.70 27.72
C LYS A 348 -33.88 -3.85 28.52
N ALA A 349 -32.56 -3.70 28.76
CA ALA A 349 -31.81 -3.77 30.04
C ALA A 349 -31.88 -5.07 30.89
N ASP A 350 -30.83 -5.56 31.53
CA ASP A 350 -29.88 -4.88 32.44
C ASP A 350 -28.55 -5.65 32.62
N ALA A 351 -27.60 -4.90 33.17
CA ALA A 351 -26.21 -5.14 33.56
C ALA A 351 -25.77 -6.52 34.11
N LYS A 352 -24.48 -6.86 33.87
CA LYS A 352 -23.46 -6.86 34.94
C LYS A 352 -22.02 -6.96 34.43
N ASP A 353 -21.21 -6.12 35.04
CA ASP A 353 -19.75 -6.03 35.08
C ASP A 353 -19.15 -7.27 35.74
N GLU A 354 -18.09 -7.84 35.14
CA GLU A 354 -17.06 -8.59 35.88
C GLU A 354 -15.79 -8.74 35.03
N SER A 355 -14.74 -8.06 35.50
CA SER A 355 -13.36 -8.16 35.06
C SER A 355 -12.73 -9.50 35.44
N HIS A 356 -12.17 -10.24 34.49
CA HIS A 356 -11.18 -11.28 34.78
C HIS A 356 -10.05 -11.31 33.74
N GLU A 357 -8.84 -11.00 34.22
CA GLU A 357 -7.57 -11.46 33.66
C GLU A 357 -7.60 -12.98 33.49
N VAL A 358 -7.21 -13.48 32.33
CA VAL A 358 -6.80 -14.88 32.19
C VAL A 358 -5.48 -14.95 31.44
N LYS A 359 -4.49 -15.48 32.18
CA LYS A 359 -3.15 -15.86 31.73
C LYS A 359 -3.20 -17.01 30.74
N ALA A 360 -2.17 -17.07 29.91
CA ALA A 360 -1.86 -18.18 29.03
C ALA A 360 -1.77 -19.50 29.79
N ASP A 361 -2.52 -20.51 29.33
CA ASP A 361 -2.23 -21.91 29.61
C ASP A 361 -2.42 -22.71 28.32
N ALA A 362 -1.33 -23.32 27.86
CA ALA A 362 -1.34 -24.35 26.84
C ALA A 362 -1.96 -25.63 27.44
N LYS A 363 -3.01 -26.16 26.80
CA LYS A 363 -3.48 -27.52 27.06
C LYS A 363 -3.66 -28.27 25.76
N ASP A 364 -3.01 -29.43 25.70
CA ASP A 364 -3.20 -30.51 24.74
C ASP A 364 -4.68 -30.91 24.66
N ASP A 365 -5.27 -30.82 23.46
CA ASP A 365 -6.56 -31.43 23.16
C ASP A 365 -6.43 -32.43 22.01
N LYS A 366 -6.98 -33.62 22.25
CA LYS A 366 -6.90 -34.83 21.42
C LYS A 366 -7.37 -34.57 19.99
N GLU A 367 -6.48 -34.90 19.05
CA GLU A 367 -6.59 -34.71 17.61
C GLU A 367 -7.77 -35.49 17.01
N ALA A 368 -8.81 -34.78 16.56
CA ALA A 368 -9.68 -35.31 15.53
C ALA A 368 -8.81 -35.57 14.30
N LYS A 369 -8.82 -36.79 13.75
CA LYS A 369 -7.97 -37.15 12.61
C LYS A 369 -8.49 -36.43 11.35
N HIS A 370 -8.01 -35.22 11.11
CA HIS A 370 -8.22 -34.47 9.88
C HIS A 370 -7.76 -35.31 8.67
N PRO A 371 -8.40 -35.19 7.49
CA PRO A 371 -7.96 -35.92 6.30
C PRO A 371 -6.55 -35.46 5.91
N THR A 372 -5.67 -36.42 5.60
CA THR A 372 -4.29 -36.10 5.23
C THR A 372 -4.24 -35.39 3.86
N TYR A 373 -3.20 -34.60 3.62
CA TYR A 373 -2.99 -33.99 2.31
C TYR A 373 -3.01 -35.03 1.17
N ALA A 374 -2.43 -36.21 1.40
CA ALA A 374 -2.41 -37.30 0.44
C ALA A 374 -3.83 -37.80 0.08
N ALA A 375 -4.77 -37.80 1.03
CA ALA A 375 -6.16 -38.12 0.76
C ALA A 375 -6.86 -36.98 0.00
N ILE A 376 -6.68 -35.74 0.44
CA ILE A 376 -7.29 -34.54 -0.17
C ILE A 376 -6.85 -34.36 -1.63
N SER A 377 -5.55 -34.54 -1.90
CA SER A 377 -4.98 -34.35 -3.24
C SER A 377 -5.53 -35.31 -4.31
N LYS A 378 -6.25 -36.37 -3.92
CA LYS A 378 -6.97 -37.25 -4.84
C LYS A 378 -8.26 -36.62 -5.37
N ASN A 379 -8.88 -35.71 -4.62
CA ASN A 379 -10.09 -35.00 -5.02
C ASN A 379 -10.25 -33.69 -4.24
N PHE A 380 -9.69 -32.60 -4.79
CA PHE A 380 -9.85 -31.26 -4.21
C PHE A 380 -11.30 -30.76 -4.24
N SER A 381 -12.18 -31.31 -5.08
CA SER A 381 -13.58 -30.91 -5.15
C SER A 381 -14.42 -31.47 -4.00
N ALA A 382 -13.88 -32.41 -3.21
CA ALA A 382 -14.55 -32.90 -2.01
C ALA A 382 -14.75 -31.76 -1.00
N THR A 383 -15.88 -31.78 -0.30
CA THR A 383 -16.20 -30.81 0.75
C THR A 383 -15.33 -31.02 1.99
N ILE A 384 -15.03 -29.92 2.67
CA ILE A 384 -14.33 -29.91 3.95
C ILE A 384 -15.35 -30.33 5.02
N PRO A 385 -15.03 -31.31 5.90
CA PRO A 385 -15.93 -31.76 6.96
C PRO A 385 -16.57 -30.61 7.73
N GLY A 386 -17.90 -30.67 7.90
CA GLY A 386 -18.66 -29.62 8.58
C GLY A 386 -18.98 -28.38 7.74
N SER A 387 -18.72 -28.38 6.43
CA SER A 387 -19.07 -27.28 5.52
C SER A 387 -19.46 -27.75 4.12
N GLN A 388 -20.07 -26.84 3.35
CA GLN A 388 -20.30 -26.98 1.90
C GLN A 388 -19.13 -26.46 1.06
N ILE A 389 -18.05 -25.98 1.69
CA ILE A 389 -16.87 -25.45 1.01
C ILE A 389 -15.93 -26.61 0.64
N SER A 390 -15.38 -26.57 -0.57
CA SER A 390 -14.45 -27.59 -1.07
C SER A 390 -12.99 -27.33 -0.67
N TRP A 391 -12.18 -28.39 -0.64
CA TRP A 391 -10.72 -28.27 -0.48
C TRP A 391 -10.07 -27.45 -1.61
N HIS A 392 -10.67 -27.42 -2.79
CA HIS A 392 -10.26 -26.55 -3.89
C HIS A 392 -10.35 -25.09 -3.46
N GLN A 393 -11.48 -24.65 -2.92
CA GLN A 393 -11.66 -23.26 -2.49
C GLN A 393 -10.69 -22.86 -1.38
N ALA A 394 -10.32 -23.77 -0.48
CA ALA A 394 -9.39 -23.47 0.61
C ALA A 394 -7.91 -23.49 0.18
N LEU A 395 -7.52 -24.39 -0.73
CA LEU A 395 -6.12 -24.65 -1.07
C LEU A 395 -5.68 -24.09 -2.43
N TYR A 396 -6.60 -23.65 -3.29
CA TYR A 396 -6.25 -23.10 -4.60
C TYR A 396 -5.57 -21.75 -4.46
N LEU A 397 -4.50 -21.56 -5.24
CA LEU A 397 -3.66 -20.36 -5.24
C LEU A 397 -3.82 -19.64 -6.59
N PRO A 398 -4.77 -18.70 -6.73
CA PRO A 398 -5.11 -18.07 -8.02
C PRO A 398 -3.91 -17.56 -8.81
N SER A 399 -2.99 -16.84 -8.16
CA SER A 399 -1.82 -16.26 -8.84
C SER A 399 -0.79 -17.30 -9.30
N TRP A 400 -0.89 -18.54 -8.82
CA TRP A 400 -0.03 -19.66 -9.22
C TRP A 400 -0.78 -20.69 -10.10
N GLY A 401 -2.09 -20.54 -10.27
CA GLY A 401 -2.91 -21.43 -11.08
C GLY A 401 -2.97 -22.88 -10.58
N ARG A 402 -2.66 -23.15 -9.30
CA ARG A 402 -2.56 -24.51 -8.73
C ARG A 402 -2.93 -24.56 -7.26
N HIS A 403 -3.20 -25.75 -6.74
CA HIS A 403 -3.34 -25.98 -5.29
C HIS A 403 -1.98 -25.87 -4.57
N ALA A 404 -2.04 -25.41 -3.32
CA ALA A 404 -0.93 -25.47 -2.39
C ALA A 404 -0.49 -26.92 -2.16
N LYS A 405 0.82 -27.13 -2.03
CA LYS A 405 1.47 -28.40 -1.70
C LYS A 405 2.12 -28.29 -0.32
N PRO A 406 2.39 -29.41 0.37
CA PRO A 406 3.08 -29.39 1.66
C PRO A 406 4.39 -28.61 1.64
N SER A 407 5.16 -28.70 0.55
CA SER A 407 6.41 -27.96 0.39
C SER A 407 6.25 -26.44 0.24
N ASP A 408 5.05 -25.94 -0.07
CA ASP A 408 4.80 -24.49 -0.15
C ASP A 408 4.63 -23.87 1.26
N VAL A 409 4.17 -24.66 2.24
CA VAL A 409 3.90 -24.23 3.62
C VAL A 409 5.19 -24.36 4.43
N THR A 410 6.02 -23.31 4.41
CA THR A 410 7.35 -23.32 5.04
C THR A 410 7.37 -22.75 6.47
N ASN A 411 6.22 -22.33 6.99
CA ASN A 411 6.07 -21.64 8.28
C ASN A 411 5.44 -22.50 9.37
N THR A 412 4.85 -23.65 9.02
CA THR A 412 4.25 -24.64 9.92
C THR A 412 4.09 -25.97 9.17
N SER A 413 3.54 -27.02 9.78
CA SER A 413 3.22 -28.27 9.07
C SER A 413 1.93 -28.15 8.25
N MET A 414 1.83 -28.92 7.16
CA MET A 414 0.58 -28.98 6.38
C MET A 414 -0.57 -29.55 7.22
N ASP A 415 -0.33 -30.52 8.10
CA ASP A 415 -1.38 -31.09 8.95
C ASP A 415 -1.99 -30.03 9.89
N VAL A 416 -1.17 -29.12 10.45
CA VAL A 416 -1.66 -27.98 11.23
C VAL A 416 -2.51 -27.03 10.37
N VAL A 417 -2.10 -26.77 9.13
CA VAL A 417 -2.88 -25.93 8.20
C VAL A 417 -4.22 -26.59 7.85
N LEU A 418 -4.24 -27.90 7.59
CA LEU A 418 -5.47 -28.62 7.28
C LEU A 418 -6.44 -28.61 8.47
N ALA A 419 -5.93 -28.84 9.68
CA ALA A 419 -6.71 -28.72 10.91
C ALA A 419 -7.32 -27.32 11.10
N ASN A 420 -6.54 -26.27 10.81
CA ASN A 420 -7.01 -24.89 10.87
C ASN A 420 -8.06 -24.58 9.80
N ILE A 421 -7.89 -25.09 8.57
CA ILE A 421 -8.86 -24.94 7.49
C ILE A 421 -10.20 -25.58 7.88
N GLU A 422 -10.21 -26.75 8.54
CA GLU A 422 -11.47 -27.35 9.00
C GLU A 422 -12.18 -26.48 10.05
N LYS A 423 -11.44 -25.90 11.00
CA LYS A 423 -12.00 -24.96 11.99
C LYS A 423 -12.60 -23.73 11.31
N GLN A 424 -11.88 -23.14 10.37
CA GLN A 424 -12.32 -21.97 9.62
C GLN A 424 -13.51 -22.29 8.70
N ALA A 425 -13.55 -23.48 8.09
CA ALA A 425 -14.68 -23.93 7.26
C ALA A 425 -15.96 -24.13 8.08
N ALA A 426 -15.86 -24.74 9.26
CA ALA A 426 -17.02 -24.88 10.16
C ALA A 426 -17.53 -23.51 10.64
N ALA A 427 -16.65 -22.54 10.83
CA ALA A 427 -17.04 -21.17 11.19
C ALA A 427 -17.68 -20.42 10.02
N LEU A 428 -17.14 -20.53 8.80
CA LEU A 428 -17.74 -19.98 7.58
C LEU A 428 -19.10 -20.61 7.25
N GLN A 429 -19.29 -21.89 7.57
CA GLN A 429 -20.59 -22.54 7.36
C GLN A 429 -21.69 -21.86 8.18
N LYS A 430 -21.43 -21.55 9.47
CA LYS A 430 -22.38 -20.81 10.31
C LYS A 430 -22.73 -19.44 9.69
N VAL A 431 -21.73 -18.75 9.14
CA VAL A 431 -21.93 -17.48 8.42
C VAL A 431 -22.83 -17.70 7.20
N SER A 432 -22.53 -18.69 6.36
CA SER A 432 -23.33 -19.01 5.17
C SER A 432 -24.79 -19.35 5.52
N ASP A 433 -25.00 -20.14 6.57
CA ASP A 433 -26.33 -20.54 7.07
C ASP A 433 -27.11 -19.33 7.59
N HIS A 434 -26.46 -18.42 8.34
CA HIS A 434 -27.10 -17.21 8.87
C HIS A 434 -27.64 -16.30 7.77
N PHE A 435 -26.89 -16.11 6.69
CA PHE A 435 -27.35 -15.30 5.56
C PHE A 435 -28.22 -16.07 4.56
N GLY A 436 -28.29 -17.40 4.66
CA GLY A 436 -28.93 -18.26 3.65
C GLY A 436 -28.31 -18.11 2.26
N LYS A 437 -27.02 -17.76 2.17
CA LYS A 437 -26.32 -17.38 0.93
C LYS A 437 -24.97 -18.07 0.84
N ALA A 438 -24.58 -18.44 -0.39
CA ALA A 438 -23.30 -19.09 -0.65
C ALA A 438 -22.13 -18.11 -0.54
N ILE A 439 -21.02 -18.61 0.00
CA ILE A 439 -19.73 -17.93 0.09
C ILE A 439 -18.91 -18.24 -1.16
N VAL A 440 -18.47 -17.21 -1.87
CA VAL A 440 -17.57 -17.30 -3.02
C VAL A 440 -16.17 -16.87 -2.59
N VAL A 441 -15.31 -17.86 -2.39
CA VAL A 441 -13.93 -17.67 -1.91
C VAL A 441 -13.05 -17.08 -3.02
N HIS A 442 -12.35 -15.99 -2.70
CA HIS A 442 -11.30 -15.41 -3.54
C HIS A 442 -9.93 -15.99 -3.23
N CYS A 443 -9.63 -16.13 -1.94
CA CYS A 443 -8.35 -16.62 -1.45
C CYS A 443 -8.48 -17.06 0.01
N TRP A 444 -7.80 -18.15 0.37
CA TRP A 444 -7.81 -18.67 1.73
C TRP A 444 -6.41 -19.02 2.23
N LEU A 445 -5.83 -20.18 1.86
CA LEU A 445 -4.45 -20.45 2.21
C LEU A 445 -3.53 -19.56 1.37
N ARG A 446 -2.60 -18.86 2.02
CA ARG A 446 -1.50 -18.15 1.35
C ARG A 446 -0.18 -18.69 1.87
N PRO A 447 0.47 -19.63 1.19
CA PRO A 447 1.79 -20.08 1.63
C PRO A 447 2.80 -18.92 1.60
N PRO A 448 3.89 -18.94 2.40
CA PRO A 448 4.74 -17.76 2.62
C PRO A 448 5.37 -17.13 1.37
N ALA A 449 5.59 -17.88 0.30
CA ALA A 449 6.04 -17.33 -0.98
C ALA A 449 4.88 -16.66 -1.75
N TYR A 450 3.70 -17.30 -1.77
CA TYR A 450 2.49 -16.76 -2.38
C TYR A 450 2.05 -15.46 -1.70
N ASN A 451 1.96 -15.46 -0.36
CA ASN A 451 1.56 -14.28 0.41
C ASN A 451 2.47 -13.08 0.15
N LYS A 452 3.80 -13.30 0.09
CA LYS A 452 4.77 -12.25 -0.23
C LYS A 452 4.58 -11.70 -1.64
N GLN A 453 4.37 -12.57 -2.62
CA GLN A 453 4.19 -12.18 -4.03
C GLN A 453 3.01 -11.22 -4.20
N ILE A 454 1.91 -11.47 -3.49
CA ILE A 454 0.70 -10.64 -3.58
C ILE A 454 0.69 -9.47 -2.58
N GLY A 455 1.81 -9.19 -1.90
CA GLY A 455 1.93 -8.07 -0.97
C GLY A 455 1.20 -8.26 0.38
N GLY A 456 0.88 -9.49 0.76
CA GLY A 456 0.19 -9.80 2.01
C GLY A 456 1.04 -9.55 3.26
N ALA A 457 0.39 -9.20 4.36
CA ALA A 457 1.03 -8.94 5.65
C ALA A 457 1.84 -10.14 6.15
N SER A 458 2.98 -9.88 6.81
CA SER A 458 3.90 -10.91 7.28
C SER A 458 3.39 -11.77 8.44
N ASN A 459 2.39 -11.28 9.18
CA ASN A 459 1.68 -12.03 10.24
C ASN A 459 0.21 -12.34 9.86
N SER A 460 -0.06 -12.48 8.56
CA SER A 460 -1.41 -12.77 8.06
C SER A 460 -1.89 -14.16 8.52
N ALA A 461 -3.13 -14.25 9.01
CA ALA A 461 -3.78 -15.50 9.39
C ALA A 461 -3.99 -16.45 8.17
N HIS A 462 -3.97 -15.92 6.94
CA HIS A 462 -3.96 -16.74 5.72
C HIS A 462 -2.73 -17.67 5.64
N LEU A 463 -1.60 -17.31 6.26
CA LEU A 463 -0.38 -18.13 6.28
C LEU A 463 -0.57 -19.46 7.03
N ARG A 464 -1.59 -19.53 7.89
CA ARG A 464 -1.90 -20.67 8.76
C ARG A 464 -3.23 -21.34 8.41
N GLY A 465 -3.90 -20.91 7.33
CA GLY A 465 -5.21 -21.43 6.93
C GLY A 465 -6.39 -20.93 7.78
N MET A 466 -6.17 -19.89 8.59
CA MET A 466 -7.16 -19.38 9.56
C MET A 466 -7.93 -18.15 9.07
N ALA A 467 -7.67 -17.68 7.85
CA ALA A 467 -8.35 -16.52 7.26
C ALA A 467 -8.89 -16.80 5.87
N THR A 468 -9.95 -16.08 5.49
CA THR A 468 -10.61 -16.24 4.20
C THR A 468 -11.08 -14.89 3.66
N ASP A 469 -10.77 -14.65 2.39
CA ASP A 469 -11.25 -13.51 1.62
C ASP A 469 -12.33 -14.00 0.66
N PHE A 470 -13.52 -13.42 0.74
CA PHE A 470 -14.66 -13.89 -0.02
C PHE A 470 -15.67 -12.79 -0.31
N HIS A 471 -16.67 -13.09 -1.12
CA HIS A 471 -17.91 -12.34 -1.15
C HIS A 471 -19.10 -13.30 -1.06
N MET A 472 -20.29 -12.75 -0.82
CA MET A 472 -21.53 -13.50 -0.79
C MET A 472 -22.47 -12.98 -1.87
N VAL A 473 -23.14 -13.89 -2.58
CA VAL A 473 -23.94 -13.53 -3.75
C VAL A 473 -25.15 -12.68 -3.35
N GLY A 474 -25.25 -11.49 -3.94
CA GLY A 474 -26.37 -10.56 -3.72
C GLY A 474 -26.36 -9.88 -2.35
N ILE A 475 -25.21 -9.80 -1.67
CA ILE A 475 -25.01 -8.99 -0.47
C ILE A 475 -23.63 -8.33 -0.52
N THR A 476 -23.56 -7.06 -0.15
CA THR A 476 -22.28 -6.32 -0.17
C THR A 476 -21.40 -6.75 0.99
N ALA A 477 -20.08 -6.61 0.83
CA ALA A 477 -19.13 -6.89 1.91
C ALA A 477 -19.42 -6.07 3.18
N GLU A 478 -19.89 -4.82 3.02
CA GLU A 478 -20.22 -3.96 4.16
C GLU A 478 -21.46 -4.43 4.94
N GLN A 479 -22.48 -4.94 4.23
CA GLN A 479 -23.63 -5.56 4.89
C GLN A 479 -23.21 -6.81 5.67
N VAL A 480 -22.32 -7.64 5.09
CA VAL A 480 -21.79 -8.83 5.78
C VAL A 480 -21.01 -8.43 7.04
N ARG A 481 -20.12 -7.44 6.95
CA ARG A 481 -19.36 -6.92 8.11
C ARG A 481 -20.29 -6.38 9.19
N LYS A 482 -21.25 -5.54 8.82
CA LYS A 482 -22.21 -4.93 9.76
C LYS A 482 -22.95 -6.01 10.56
N GLU A 483 -23.43 -7.04 9.88
CA GLU A 483 -24.17 -8.14 10.50
C GLU A 483 -23.28 -8.98 11.43
N LEU A 484 -22.06 -9.33 11.00
CA LEU A 484 -21.12 -10.11 11.81
C LEU A 484 -20.64 -9.32 13.04
N LYS A 485 -20.46 -7.99 12.92
CA LYS A 485 -20.17 -7.11 14.06
C LYS A 485 -21.34 -7.06 15.06
N ALA A 486 -22.58 -7.10 14.59
CA ALA A 486 -23.77 -7.14 15.45
C ALA A 486 -23.97 -8.51 16.15
N HIS A 487 -23.40 -9.58 15.59
CA HIS A 487 -23.54 -10.95 16.10
C HIS A 487 -22.18 -11.60 16.42
N PRO A 488 -21.45 -11.14 17.46
CA PRO A 488 -20.10 -11.64 17.78
C PRO A 488 -20.05 -13.13 18.15
N LYS A 489 -21.20 -13.75 18.47
CA LYS A 489 -21.32 -15.20 18.68
C LYS A 489 -21.32 -16.01 17.37
N LEU A 490 -21.66 -15.37 16.25
CA LEU A 490 -21.70 -15.99 14.93
C LEU A 490 -20.28 -16.18 14.38
N TYR A 491 -19.43 -15.16 14.54
CA TYR A 491 -18.03 -15.20 14.18
C TYR A 491 -17.26 -14.14 15.00
N PRO A 492 -16.00 -14.39 15.44
CA PRO A 492 -15.28 -13.50 16.36
C PRO A 492 -14.99 -12.08 15.84
N GLY A 493 -15.04 -11.86 14.52
CA GLY A 493 -14.86 -10.53 13.94
C GLY A 493 -14.77 -10.51 12.41
N THR A 494 -14.82 -9.32 11.83
CA THR A 494 -14.56 -9.09 10.40
C THR A 494 -13.54 -7.97 10.26
N GLY A 495 -12.61 -8.12 9.32
CA GLY A 495 -11.56 -7.14 9.04
C GLY A 495 -11.84 -6.33 7.77
N GLU A 496 -10.97 -5.33 7.58
CA GLU A 496 -10.85 -4.52 6.35
C GLU A 496 -12.13 -3.80 5.92
N ASN A 497 -12.36 -2.58 6.43
CA ASN A 497 -13.47 -1.74 5.97
C ASN A 497 -13.15 -1.12 4.59
N ASN A 498 -14.18 -0.74 3.82
CA ASN A 498 -14.08 -0.05 2.51
C ASN A 498 -13.42 -0.85 1.37
N VAL A 499 -13.40 -2.19 1.46
CA VAL A 499 -13.07 -3.08 0.33
C VAL A 499 -14.29 -3.92 -0.08
N SER A 500 -14.36 -4.31 -1.35
CA SER A 500 -15.54 -4.97 -1.94
C SER A 500 -15.68 -6.46 -1.63
N TRP A 501 -14.80 -7.00 -0.80
CA TRP A 501 -14.73 -8.41 -0.38
C TRP A 501 -14.58 -8.46 1.15
N VAL A 502 -14.98 -9.54 1.80
CA VAL A 502 -14.95 -9.69 3.25
C VAL A 502 -13.69 -10.43 3.67
N HIS A 503 -12.91 -9.85 4.59
CA HIS A 503 -11.86 -10.56 5.32
C HIS A 503 -12.41 -11.06 6.66
N ILE A 504 -12.29 -12.35 6.95
CA ILE A 504 -12.52 -12.86 8.31
C ILE A 504 -11.42 -13.85 8.70
N ASP A 505 -11.04 -13.85 9.97
CA ASP A 505 -10.08 -14.80 10.52
C ASP A 505 -10.37 -15.16 11.99
N LEU A 506 -9.91 -16.36 12.40
CA LEU A 506 -10.13 -16.89 13.76
C LEU A 506 -9.03 -16.54 14.76
N GLU A 507 -7.93 -15.90 14.34
CA GLU A 507 -6.77 -15.63 15.19
C GLU A 507 -6.85 -14.23 15.83
N HIS A 508 -7.44 -13.26 15.14
CA HIS A 508 -7.50 -11.88 15.58
C HIS A 508 -8.88 -11.57 16.17
N HIS A 509 -8.95 -11.59 17.51
CA HIS A 509 -10.15 -11.18 18.26
C HIS A 509 -10.27 -9.65 18.42
N ALA A 510 -9.18 -8.91 18.20
CA ALA A 510 -9.16 -7.46 18.14
C ALA A 510 -9.10 -7.02 16.67
N TRP A 511 -10.16 -6.35 16.23
CA TRP A 511 -10.40 -6.12 14.81
C TRP A 511 -9.38 -5.13 14.24
N PHE A 512 -8.93 -5.37 13.01
CA PHE A 512 -8.30 -4.33 12.21
C PHE A 512 -9.36 -3.26 11.95
N ASN A 513 -9.28 -2.14 12.68
CA ASN A 513 -10.14 -0.97 12.51
C ASN A 513 -11.57 -1.13 13.09
N PRO A 514 -11.74 -1.13 14.44
CA PRO A 514 -13.07 -1.05 15.08
C PRO A 514 -13.83 0.21 14.67
#